data_AF-A0A8S0FGM6-F1
#
_entry.id   AF-A0A8S0FGM6-F1
#
_cell.length_a   1.000
_cell.length_b   1.000
_cell.length_c   1.000
_cell.angle_alpha   90.00
_cell.angle_beta   90.00
_cell.angle_gamma   90.00
#
_symmetry.space_group_name_H-M   'P 1'
#
loop_
_entity.id
_entity.type
_entity.pdbx_description
1 polymer ?
#
loop_
_entity_poly.entity_id
_entity_poly.type
_entity_poly.pdbx_seq_one_letter_code
_entity_poly.pdbx_strand_id
1 'polypeptide(L)'
;MLPDIRTRLARYYDELFVDEVQDFAGHDFNFLLELCRAEISVLCCGDFYQHTFDTSRDGNVNATLHEDITRYEARFRAAGIMVDCEPHAQPDMALFSYSV
;
A
#
# COMPACT_ATOMS: atom_id res chain seq x y z
N MET A 1 18.11 -3.21 9.35
CA MET A 1 16.83 -2.66 9.84
C MET A 1 15.66 -3.09 8.95
N LEU A 2 15.45 -2.51 7.76
CA LEU A 2 14.33 -2.91 6.88
C LEU A 2 14.40 -4.38 6.38
N PRO A 3 15.56 -4.88 5.90
CA PRO A 3 15.68 -6.30 5.52
C PRO A 3 15.34 -7.25 6.68
N ASP A 4 15.78 -6.93 7.89
CA ASP A 4 15.51 -7.76 9.08
C ASP A 4 14.02 -7.80 9.42
N ILE A 5 13.29 -6.68 9.24
CA ILE A 5 11.83 -6.63 9.42
C ILE A 5 11.15 -7.54 8.39
N ARG A 6 11.53 -7.49 7.12
CA ARG A 6 10.99 -8.38 6.08
C ARG A 6 11.26 -9.85 6.38
N THR A 7 12.49 -10.19 6.78
CA THR A 7 12.84 -11.57 7.17
C THR A 7 12.03 -12.04 8.38
N ARG A 8 11.70 -11.14 9.32
CA ARG A 8 10.83 -11.47 10.45
C ARG A 8 9.39 -11.66 10.01
N LEU A 9 8.86 -10.82 9.13
CA LEU A 9 7.52 -11.00 8.56
C LEU A 9 7.39 -12.37 7.90
N ALA A 10 8.28 -12.69 6.96
CA ALA A 10 8.30 -13.98 6.28
C ALA A 10 8.56 -15.20 7.19
N ARG A 11 9.16 -14.98 8.37
CA ARG A 11 9.35 -16.05 9.36
C ARG A 11 8.06 -16.38 10.11
N TYR A 12 7.19 -15.40 10.34
CA TYR A 12 6.09 -15.52 11.29
C TYR A 12 4.71 -15.49 10.64
N TYR A 13 4.61 -15.01 9.40
CA TYR A 13 3.34 -14.84 8.70
C TYR A 13 3.50 -15.31 7.26
N ASP A 14 2.45 -15.96 6.75
CA ASP A 14 2.34 -16.30 5.33
C ASP A 14 1.70 -15.14 4.54
N GLU A 15 0.85 -14.35 5.21
CA GLU A 15 0.03 -13.30 4.59
C GLU A 15 -0.04 -12.04 5.45
N LEU A 16 -0.06 -10.86 4.81
CA LEU A 16 -0.29 -9.55 5.42
C LEU A 16 -1.48 -8.86 4.77
N PHE A 17 -2.46 -8.48 5.58
CA PHE A 17 -3.63 -7.71 5.16
C PHE A 17 -3.52 -6.28 5.70
N VAL A 18 -3.68 -5.29 4.83
CA VAL A 18 -3.66 -3.87 5.18
C VAL A 18 -4.95 -3.25 4.67
N ASP A 19 -5.71 -2.61 5.57
CA ASP A 19 -6.95 -1.91 5.25
C ASP A 19 -6.70 -0.39 5.21
N GLU A 20 -7.62 0.35 4.58
CA GLU A 20 -7.59 1.81 4.45
C GLU A 20 -6.25 2.35 3.90
N VAL A 21 -5.70 1.69 2.88
CA VAL A 21 -4.36 2.04 2.37
C VAL A 21 -4.24 3.46 1.84
N GLN A 22 -5.36 4.08 1.42
CA GLN A 22 -5.41 5.47 0.98
C GLN A 22 -5.07 6.48 2.07
N ASP A 23 -5.10 6.10 3.35
CA ASP A 23 -4.77 7.00 4.45
C ASP A 23 -3.27 6.99 4.79
N PHE A 24 -2.48 6.07 4.21
CA PHE A 24 -1.03 6.06 4.40
C PHE A 24 -0.36 7.21 3.66
N ALA A 25 0.32 8.07 4.40
CA ALA A 25 0.98 9.26 3.86
C ALA A 25 2.44 9.38 4.35
N GLY A 26 3.16 10.36 3.82
CA GLY A 26 4.49 10.71 4.31
C GLY A 26 5.48 9.54 4.28
N HIS A 27 6.23 9.38 5.37
CA HIS A 27 7.17 8.27 5.54
C HIS A 27 6.51 6.90 5.73
N ASP A 28 5.28 6.87 6.26
CA ASP A 28 4.57 5.62 6.51
C ASP A 28 4.19 4.94 5.21
N PHE A 29 3.82 5.72 4.18
CA PHE A 29 3.60 5.18 2.84
C PHE A 29 4.87 4.50 2.29
N ASN A 30 6.04 5.11 2.47
CA ASN A 30 7.30 4.49 2.04
C ASN A 30 7.60 3.21 2.83
N PHE A 31 7.27 3.19 4.12
CA PHE A 31 7.44 2.02 4.96
C PHE A 31 6.50 0.89 4.51
N LEU A 32 5.22 1.18 4.24
CA LEU A 32 4.26 0.24 3.67
C LEU A 32 4.83 -0.41 2.40
N LEU A 33 5.29 0.40 1.43
CA LEU A 33 5.88 -0.13 0.20
C LEU A 33 7.10 -1.03 0.46
N GLU A 34 7.89 -0.79 1.50
CA GLU A 34 9.00 -1.68 1.86
C GLU A 34 8.54 -2.98 2.51
N LEU A 35 7.44 -3.00 3.26
CA LEU A 35 6.83 -4.21 3.80
C LEU A 35 6.26 -5.10 2.69
N CYS A 36 5.69 -4.50 1.65
CA CYS A 36 5.15 -5.19 0.48
C CYS A 36 6.19 -6.00 -0.30
N ARG A 37 7.48 -5.78 -0.03
CA ARG A 37 8.61 -6.50 -0.64
C ARG A 37 9.05 -7.71 0.18
N ALA A 38 8.40 -8.01 1.30
CA ALA A 38 8.64 -9.22 2.05
C ALA A 38 8.19 -10.45 1.24
N GLU A 39 8.84 -11.59 1.45
CA GLU A 39 8.50 -12.86 0.79
C GLU A 39 7.26 -13.50 1.45
N ILE A 40 6.15 -12.75 1.45
CA ILE A 40 4.83 -13.14 1.95
C ILE A 40 3.77 -12.59 0.99
N SER A 41 2.57 -13.18 1.00
CA SER A 41 1.45 -12.59 0.27
C SER A 41 1.01 -11.31 0.96
N VAL A 42 0.71 -10.26 0.19
CA VAL A 42 0.25 -8.97 0.74
C VAL A 42 -1.02 -8.55 0.02
N LEU A 43 -2.09 -8.34 0.77
CA LEU A 43 -3.34 -7.76 0.28
C LEU A 43 -3.56 -6.41 0.96
N CYS A 44 -3.76 -5.39 0.15
CA CYS A 44 -3.96 -4.01 0.52
C CYS A 44 -5.35 -3.60 0.00
N CYS A 45 -6.23 -3.15 0.88
CA CYS A 45 -7.58 -2.74 0.56
C CYS A 45 -7.76 -1.25 0.85
N GLY A 46 -8.48 -0.54 -0.01
CA GLY A 46 -8.80 0.86 0.19
C GLY A 46 -9.56 1.46 -0.97
N ASP A 47 -10.02 2.70 -0.76
CA ASP A 47 -10.67 3.51 -1.78
C ASP A 47 -9.98 4.86 -1.84
N PHE A 48 -9.30 5.13 -2.96
CA PHE A 48 -8.55 6.35 -3.17
C PHE A 48 -9.41 7.61 -3.01
N TYR A 49 -10.68 7.56 -3.39
CA TYR A 49 -11.60 8.71 -3.33
C TYR A 49 -12.20 8.91 -1.94
N GLN A 50 -12.08 7.93 -1.04
CA GLN A 50 -12.48 8.02 0.36
C GLN A 50 -11.32 8.38 1.31
N HIS A 51 -10.22 8.92 0.80
CA HIS A 51 -9.14 9.43 1.64
C HIS A 51 -9.66 10.52 2.59
N THR A 52 -9.44 10.34 3.90
CA THR A 52 -9.90 11.29 4.92
C THR A 52 -8.81 11.71 5.88
N PHE A 53 -7.83 10.85 6.16
CA PHE A 53 -6.78 11.10 7.12
C PHE A 53 -5.40 10.71 6.58
N ASP A 54 -4.38 11.44 7.03
CA ASP A 54 -2.99 11.07 6.78
C ASP A 54 -2.42 10.39 8.02
N THR A 55 -1.84 9.20 7.88
CA THR A 55 -1.08 8.58 8.99
C THR A 55 0.11 9.45 9.42
N SER A 56 0.67 10.22 8.49
CA SER A 56 1.80 11.12 8.73
C SER A 56 1.75 12.37 7.84
N ARG A 57 1.98 13.53 8.46
CA ARG A 57 2.13 14.85 7.78
C ARG A 57 3.54 15.41 7.89
N ASP A 58 4.53 14.52 8.01
CA ASP A 58 5.90 14.91 8.25
C ASP A 58 6.55 15.52 6.99
N GLY A 59 6.71 16.84 7.01
CA GLY A 59 7.35 17.60 5.95
C GLY A 59 6.66 17.45 4.58
N ASN A 60 7.47 17.51 3.52
CA ASN A 60 6.99 17.47 2.13
C ASN A 60 7.06 16.06 1.51
N VAL A 61 7.42 15.04 2.29
CA VAL A 61 7.56 13.68 1.74
C VAL A 61 6.19 13.19 1.30
N ASN A 62 6.08 12.76 0.05
CA ASN A 62 4.82 12.29 -0.53
C ASN A 62 3.65 13.32 -0.43
N ALA A 63 3.95 14.62 -0.37
CA ALA A 63 2.91 15.67 -0.25
C ALA A 63 1.90 15.67 -1.41
N THR A 64 2.28 15.18 -2.59
CA THR A 64 1.42 15.08 -3.78
C THR A 64 0.89 13.65 -4.00
N LEU A 65 0.92 12.79 -2.98
CA LEU A 65 0.61 11.36 -3.13
C LEU A 65 -0.85 11.13 -3.55
N HIS A 66 -1.76 11.92 -3.00
CA HIS A 66 -3.21 11.78 -3.20
C HIS A 66 -3.78 12.74 -4.27
N GLU A 67 -2.92 13.36 -5.10
CA GLU A 67 -3.38 14.27 -6.16
C GLU A 67 -3.86 13.54 -7.43
N ASP A 68 -3.37 12.33 -7.68
CA ASP A 68 -3.61 11.59 -8.92
C ASP A 68 -3.58 10.07 -8.67
N ILE A 69 -4.72 9.41 -8.92
CA ILE A 69 -4.90 7.97 -8.71
C ILE A 69 -3.95 7.12 -9.59
N THR A 70 -3.68 7.56 -10.83
CA THR A 70 -2.79 6.83 -11.73
C THR A 70 -1.35 6.85 -11.20
N ARG A 71 -0.91 7.99 -10.67
CA ARG A 71 0.40 8.12 -10.01
C ARG A 71 0.44 7.31 -8.72
N TYR A 72 -0.64 7.31 -7.94
CA TYR A 72 -0.76 6.54 -6.70
C TYR A 72 -0.61 5.04 -6.97
N GLU A 73 -1.41 4.47 -7.88
CA GLU A 73 -1.34 3.06 -8.27
C GLU A 73 0.04 2.67 -8.82
N ALA A 74 0.67 3.55 -9.60
CA ALA A 74 2.00 3.30 -10.14
C ALA A 74 3.07 3.08 -9.04
N ARG A 75 2.89 3.68 -7.85
CA ARG A 75 3.79 3.45 -6.70
C ARG A 75 3.67 2.04 -6.16
N PHE A 76 2.45 1.52 -6.04
CA PHE A 76 2.21 0.13 -5.64
C PHE A 76 2.73 -0.87 -6.67
N ARG A 77 2.47 -0.63 -7.96
CA ARG A 77 3.02 -1.45 -9.06
C ARG A 77 4.55 -1.48 -9.02
N ALA A 78 5.20 -0.34 -8.77
CA ALA A 78 6.64 -0.26 -8.65
C ALA A 78 7.21 -1.01 -7.42
N ALA A 79 6.41 -1.18 -6.37
CA ALA A 79 6.75 -1.99 -5.20
C ALA A 79 6.50 -3.50 -5.40
N GLY A 80 6.00 -3.89 -6.57
CA GLY A 80 5.71 -5.28 -6.92
C GLY A 80 4.25 -5.68 -6.70
N ILE A 81 3.39 -4.80 -6.20
CA ILE A 81 1.98 -5.12 -5.93
C ILE A 81 1.15 -5.02 -7.20
N MET A 82 0.35 -6.05 -7.49
CA MET A 82 -0.66 -5.97 -8.55
C MET A 82 -1.86 -5.16 -8.03
N VAL A 83 -2.27 -4.16 -8.81
CA VAL A 83 -3.47 -3.39 -8.47
C VAL A 83 -4.64 -4.02 -9.21
N ASP A 84 -5.55 -4.63 -8.47
CA ASP A 84 -6.83 -5.08 -9.01
C ASP A 84 -7.87 -3.97 -8.80
N CYS A 85 -8.57 -3.64 -9.87
CA CYS A 85 -9.66 -2.69 -9.87
C CYS A 85 -10.89 -3.52 -10.20
N GLU A 86 -11.48 -4.21 -9.23
CA GLU A 86 -12.70 -4.98 -9.48
C GLU A 86 -13.83 -4.00 -9.87
N PRO A 87 -14.35 -4.03 -11.11
CA PRO A 87 -15.38 -3.07 -11.53
C PRO A 87 -16.76 -3.33 -10.87
N HIS A 88 -16.89 -4.41 -10.11
CA HIS A 88 -18.16 -4.96 -9.61
C HIS A 88 -18.35 -4.82 -8.09
N ALA A 89 -17.34 -4.35 -7.36
CA ALA A 89 -17.39 -4.09 -5.92
C ALA A 89 -17.23 -2.58 -5.66
N GLN A 90 -18.24 -1.80 -6.05
CA GLN A 90 -18.19 -0.33 -6.12
C GLN A 90 -17.13 0.18 -7.13
N PRO A 91 -17.47 1.18 -7.97
CA PRO A 91 -16.62 1.60 -9.10
C PRO A 91 -15.27 2.26 -8.70
N ASP A 92 -14.96 2.32 -7.41
CA ASP A 92 -13.89 3.10 -6.78
C ASP A 92 -13.06 2.34 -5.73
N MET A 93 -13.44 1.09 -5.37
CA MET A 93 -12.62 0.28 -4.45
C MET A 93 -11.41 -0.31 -5.20
N ALA A 94 -10.21 0.04 -4.76
CA ALA A 94 -8.98 -0.53 -5.29
C ALA A 94 -8.49 -1.65 -4.37
N LEU A 95 -8.55 -2.89 -4.88
CA LEU A 95 -8.01 -4.07 -4.23
C LEU A 95 -6.57 -4.28 -4.72
N PHE A 96 -5.60 -3.84 -3.94
CA PHE A 96 -4.18 -4.01 -4.24
C PHE A 96 -3.71 -5.38 -3.75
N SER A 97 -3.52 -6.37 -4.63
CA SER A 97 -3.11 -7.72 -4.24
C SER A 97 -1.72 -8.09 -4.75
N TYR A 98 -0.95 -8.81 -3.94
CA TYR A 98 0.31 -9.43 -4.33
C TYR A 98 0.38 -10.83 -3.73
N SER A 99 0.66 -11.81 -4.59
CA SER A 99 0.94 -13.18 -4.19
C SER A 99 2.35 -13.55 -4.65
N VAL A 100 3.11 -14.19 -3.75
CA VAL A 100 4.40 -14.83 -4.07
C VAL A 100 4.17 -16.21 -4.65
#